data_AF-A0A925D7A9-F1
#
_entry.id   AF-A0A925D7A9-F1
#
_cell.length_a   1.000
_cell.length_b   1.000
_cell.length_c   1.000
_cell.angle_alpha   90.00
_cell.angle_beta   90.00
_cell.angle_gamma   90.00
#
_symmetry.space_group_name_H-M   'P 1'
#
loop_
_entity.id
_entity.type
_entity.pdbx_description
1 polymer ?
#
loop_
_entity_poly.entity_id
_entity_poly.type
_entity_poly.pdbx_seq_one_letter_code
_entity_poly.pdbx_strand_id
1 'polypeptide(L)'
;EEEIAKTEGAKKEAVGKKEELFAAAESLRTAVPALEAEVRGLHGLLPPPFQEKIAPIFQRIPTDADNTKISLAERYQNVIGILNEIGKLNSELTVVSEIRLLEDGKPSEVQTIYLGLGTAYYLSRNEDAAGVGRPGADGWEWVPRNDLAKPLSEALAVMQNKTKPKFVAVPAEVN
;
A
#
# COMPACT_ATOMS: atom_id res chain seq x y z
N GLU A 1 -3.80 -31.67 51.56
CA GLU A 1 -5.01 -31.07 50.94
C GLU A 1 -4.71 -29.76 50.22
N GLU A 2 -3.94 -28.86 50.81
CA GLU A 2 -3.58 -27.55 50.22
C GLU A 2 -2.81 -27.64 48.88
N GLU A 3 -1.93 -28.64 48.73
CA GLU A 3 -1.16 -28.87 47.50
C GLU A 3 -2.05 -29.37 46.35
N ILE A 4 -3.03 -30.23 46.65
CA ILE A 4 -3.98 -30.79 45.67
C ILE A 4 -4.93 -29.70 45.16
N ALA A 5 -5.43 -28.83 46.07
CA ALA A 5 -6.26 -27.69 45.70
C ALA A 5 -5.51 -26.67 44.82
N LYS A 6 -4.21 -26.46 45.07
CA LYS A 6 -3.35 -25.61 44.24
C LYS A 6 -3.11 -26.20 42.86
N THR A 7 -2.92 -27.52 42.77
CA THR A 7 -2.79 -28.23 41.48
C THR A 7 -4.09 -28.21 40.68
N GLU A 8 -5.25 -28.36 41.33
CA GLU A 8 -6.56 -28.27 40.66
C GLU A 8 -6.87 -26.86 40.16
N GLY A 9 -6.53 -25.82 40.94
CA GLY A 9 -6.64 -24.42 40.52
C GLY A 9 -5.77 -24.12 39.30
N ALA A 10 -4.50 -24.51 39.32
CA ALA A 10 -3.58 -24.35 38.19
C ALA A 10 -4.04 -25.12 36.93
N LYS A 11 -4.64 -26.30 37.12
CA LYS A 11 -5.18 -27.11 36.02
C LYS A 11 -6.41 -26.46 35.39
N LYS A 12 -7.32 -25.88 36.20
CA LYS A 12 -8.47 -25.11 35.69
C LYS A 12 -8.03 -23.86 34.93
N GLU A 13 -7.05 -23.11 35.45
CA GLU A 13 -6.53 -21.91 34.78
C GLU A 13 -5.84 -22.25 33.46
N ALA A 14 -5.06 -23.33 33.41
CA ALA A 14 -4.42 -23.80 32.19
C ALA A 14 -5.44 -24.28 31.13
N VAL A 15 -6.54 -24.91 31.55
CA VAL A 15 -7.63 -25.31 30.64
C VAL A 15 -8.37 -24.08 30.10
N GLY A 16 -8.70 -23.10 30.94
CA GLY A 16 -9.33 -21.85 30.48
C GLY A 16 -8.46 -21.08 29.48
N LYS A 17 -7.18 -20.89 29.78
CA LYS A 17 -6.22 -20.29 28.84
C LYS A 17 -6.10 -21.07 27.53
N LYS A 18 -6.15 -22.40 27.60
CA LYS A 18 -6.15 -23.24 26.41
C LYS A 18 -7.39 -22.99 25.56
N GLU A 19 -8.58 -22.99 26.15
CA GLU A 19 -9.83 -22.74 25.44
C GLU A 19 -9.85 -21.35 24.76
N GLU A 20 -9.40 -20.31 25.46
CA GLU A 20 -9.25 -18.96 24.89
C GLU A 20 -8.29 -18.92 23.70
N LEU A 21 -7.11 -19.56 23.84
CA LEU A 21 -6.12 -19.64 22.77
C LEU A 21 -6.64 -20.43 21.56
N PHE A 22 -7.41 -21.50 21.78
CA PHE A 22 -8.04 -22.27 20.71
C PHE A 22 -9.11 -21.46 19.98
N ALA A 23 -9.96 -20.73 20.69
CA ALA A 23 -10.97 -19.87 20.09
C ALA A 23 -10.33 -18.75 19.25
N ALA A 24 -9.28 -18.11 19.77
CA ALA A 24 -8.52 -17.10 19.03
C ALA A 24 -7.82 -17.69 17.79
N ALA A 25 -7.25 -18.88 17.91
CA ALA A 25 -6.59 -19.57 16.79
C ALA A 25 -7.58 -19.94 15.69
N GLU A 26 -8.78 -20.44 16.03
CA GLU A 26 -9.82 -20.73 15.04
C GLU A 26 -10.33 -19.47 14.35
N SER A 27 -10.57 -18.38 15.11
CA SER A 27 -10.96 -17.09 14.52
C SER A 27 -9.91 -16.59 13.52
N LEU A 28 -8.62 -16.69 13.84
CA LEU A 28 -7.53 -16.33 12.93
C LEU A 28 -7.48 -17.27 11.72
N ARG A 29 -7.72 -18.57 11.91
CA ARG A 29 -7.70 -19.57 10.84
C ARG A 29 -8.78 -19.30 9.79
N THR A 30 -9.94 -18.78 10.21
CA THR A 30 -11.00 -18.35 9.29
C THR A 30 -10.72 -16.97 8.67
N ALA A 31 -10.17 -16.03 9.43
CA ALA A 31 -9.96 -14.65 8.95
C ALA A 31 -8.75 -14.50 8.02
N VAL A 32 -7.64 -15.19 8.28
CA VAL A 32 -6.38 -15.03 7.53
C VAL A 32 -6.54 -15.28 6.02
N PRO A 33 -7.21 -16.35 5.55
CA PRO A 33 -7.43 -16.55 4.11
C PRO A 33 -8.21 -15.41 3.45
N ALA A 34 -9.21 -14.84 4.13
CA ALA A 34 -9.98 -13.71 3.63
C ALA A 34 -9.11 -12.45 3.54
N LEU A 35 -8.35 -12.15 4.59
CA LEU A 35 -7.42 -11.02 4.61
C LEU A 35 -6.33 -11.14 3.54
N GLU A 36 -5.78 -12.35 3.33
CA GLU A 36 -4.81 -12.60 2.27
C GLU A 36 -5.41 -12.35 0.87
N ALA A 37 -6.68 -12.71 0.66
CA ALA A 37 -7.38 -12.43 -0.59
C ALA A 37 -7.60 -10.93 -0.81
N GLU A 38 -8.07 -10.21 0.21
CA GLU A 38 -8.26 -8.76 0.15
C GLU A 38 -6.95 -8.02 -0.11
N VAL A 39 -5.91 -8.34 0.66
CA VAL A 39 -4.57 -7.75 0.48
C VAL A 39 -4.03 -8.02 -0.92
N ARG A 40 -4.19 -9.24 -1.44
CA ARG A 40 -3.79 -9.56 -2.83
C ARG A 40 -4.50 -8.69 -3.85
N GLY A 41 -5.79 -8.41 -3.63
CA GLY A 41 -6.57 -7.48 -4.46
C GLY A 41 -6.03 -6.04 -4.44
N LEU A 42 -5.49 -5.59 -3.30
CA LEU A 42 -4.90 -4.25 -3.20
C LEU A 42 -3.69 -4.06 -4.13
N HIS A 43 -2.94 -5.11 -4.45
CA HIS A 43 -1.75 -4.99 -5.31
C HIS A 43 -2.06 -4.34 -6.66
N GLY A 44 -3.17 -4.74 -7.30
CA GLY A 44 -3.58 -4.20 -8.60
C GLY A 44 -4.00 -2.72 -8.57
N LEU A 45 -4.42 -2.22 -7.40
CA LEU A 45 -4.82 -0.82 -7.22
C LEU A 45 -3.64 0.13 -7.02
N LEU A 46 -2.45 -0.41 -6.75
CA LEU A 46 -1.26 0.39 -6.54
C LEU A 46 -0.70 0.91 -7.87
N PRO A 47 -0.05 2.09 -7.86
CA PRO A 47 0.72 2.53 -9.02
C PRO A 47 1.81 1.53 -9.40
N PRO A 48 2.15 1.39 -10.70
CA PRO A 48 3.24 0.53 -11.16
C PRO A 48 4.55 0.62 -10.36
N PRO A 49 5.10 1.82 -10.05
CA PRO A 49 6.35 1.91 -9.29
C PRO A 49 6.24 1.34 -7.87
N PHE A 50 5.04 1.38 -7.27
CA PHE A 50 4.82 0.84 -5.94
C PHE A 50 4.55 -0.67 -5.98
N GLN A 51 3.89 -1.17 -7.02
CA GLN A 51 3.72 -2.59 -7.26
C GLN A 51 5.06 -3.32 -7.32
N GLU A 52 6.02 -2.77 -8.06
CA GLU A 52 7.37 -3.32 -8.18
C GLU A 52 8.12 -3.28 -6.84
N LYS A 53 8.03 -2.15 -6.12
CA LYS A 53 8.69 -1.95 -4.82
C LYS A 53 8.26 -2.99 -3.79
N ILE A 54 6.97 -3.35 -3.77
CA ILE A 54 6.41 -4.24 -2.74
C ILE A 54 6.14 -5.67 -3.24
N ALA A 55 6.42 -5.98 -4.51
CA ALA A 55 6.27 -7.33 -5.05
C ALA A 55 6.93 -8.42 -4.18
N PRO A 56 8.15 -8.23 -3.61
CA PRO A 56 8.78 -9.25 -2.78
C PRO A 56 8.01 -9.60 -1.49
N ILE A 57 7.32 -8.63 -0.88
CA ILE A 57 6.53 -8.90 0.34
C ILE A 57 5.19 -9.56 0.00
N PHE A 58 4.60 -9.24 -1.17
CA PHE A 58 3.40 -9.90 -1.67
C PHE A 58 3.62 -11.38 -2.01
N GLN A 59 4.82 -11.74 -2.49
CA GLN A 59 5.21 -13.12 -2.74
C GLN A 59 5.25 -14.00 -1.48
N ARG A 60 5.20 -13.40 -0.28
CA ARG A 60 5.11 -14.14 0.99
C ARG A 60 3.69 -14.60 1.32
N ILE A 61 2.68 -14.09 0.63
CA ILE A 61 1.32 -14.60 0.75
C ILE A 61 1.25 -15.93 0.00
N PRO A 62 0.85 -17.03 0.66
CA PRO A 62 0.70 -18.31 -0.03
C PRO A 62 -0.34 -18.23 -1.15
N THR A 63 -0.05 -18.85 -2.28
CA THR A 63 -0.98 -18.94 -3.41
C THR A 63 -2.19 -19.81 -3.08
N ASP A 64 -1.97 -20.87 -2.29
CA ASP A 64 -3.00 -21.76 -1.76
C ASP A 64 -3.02 -21.63 -0.22
N ALA A 65 -4.11 -21.05 0.29
CA ALA A 65 -4.32 -20.81 1.71
C ALA A 65 -4.54 -22.12 2.51
N ASP A 66 -5.04 -23.16 1.86
CA ASP A 66 -5.39 -24.45 2.47
C ASP A 66 -4.22 -25.44 2.41
N ASN A 67 -3.30 -25.26 1.46
CA ASN A 67 -2.13 -26.11 1.27
C ASN A 67 -0.82 -25.30 1.32
N THR A 68 -0.43 -24.90 2.52
CA THR A 68 0.82 -24.15 2.76
C THR A 68 1.61 -24.70 3.94
N LYS A 69 2.94 -24.62 3.84
CA LYS A 69 3.87 -24.95 4.95
C LYS A 69 4.11 -23.76 5.89
N ILE A 70 3.61 -22.58 5.52
CA ILE A 70 3.75 -21.34 6.30
C ILE A 70 2.79 -21.40 7.49
N SER A 71 3.30 -21.12 8.69
CA SER A 71 2.47 -21.13 9.90
C SER A 71 1.39 -20.05 9.87
N LEU A 72 0.27 -20.25 10.59
CA LEU A 72 -0.80 -19.26 10.68
C LEU A 72 -0.31 -17.90 11.24
N ALA A 73 0.60 -17.95 12.23
CA ALA A 73 1.19 -16.74 12.81
C ALA A 73 2.03 -15.97 11.79
N GLU A 74 2.86 -16.66 11.01
CA GLU A 74 3.69 -16.05 9.98
C GLU A 74 2.85 -15.46 8.83
N ARG A 75 1.78 -16.15 8.42
CA ARG A 75 0.81 -15.63 7.43
C ARG A 75 0.15 -14.34 7.89
N TYR A 76 -0.31 -14.32 9.14
CA TYR A 76 -0.89 -13.11 9.75
C TYR A 76 0.12 -11.96 9.84
N GLN A 77 1.38 -12.25 10.19
CA GLN A 77 2.47 -11.27 10.19
C GLN A 77 2.75 -10.73 8.78
N ASN A 78 2.71 -11.58 7.75
CA ASN A 78 2.88 -11.16 6.36
C ASN A 78 1.77 -10.19 5.94
N VAL A 79 0.50 -10.49 6.27
CA VAL A 79 -0.64 -9.59 6.03
C VAL A 79 -0.42 -8.22 6.70
N ILE A 80 -0.07 -8.19 7.99
CA ILE A 80 0.20 -6.94 8.71
C ILE A 80 1.36 -6.18 8.07
N GLY A 81 2.44 -6.89 7.72
CA GLY A 81 3.62 -6.30 7.10
C GLY A 81 3.29 -5.60 5.78
N ILE A 82 2.44 -6.23 4.96
CA ILE A 82 1.98 -5.64 3.70
C ILE A 82 1.08 -4.43 3.94
N LEU A 83 0.09 -4.54 4.82
CA LEU A 83 -0.80 -3.43 5.16
C LEU A 83 -0.04 -2.22 5.72
N ASN A 84 1.01 -2.46 6.52
CA ASN A 84 1.88 -1.42 7.02
C ASN A 84 2.65 -0.71 5.90
N GLU A 85 3.21 -1.45 4.93
CA GLU A 85 3.92 -0.83 3.80
C GLU A 85 2.96 -0.05 2.89
N ILE A 86 1.77 -0.59 2.62
CA ILE A 86 0.71 0.13 1.86
C ILE A 86 0.29 1.39 2.60
N GLY A 87 0.05 1.29 3.91
CA GLY A 87 -0.32 2.43 4.75
C GLY A 87 0.76 3.51 4.76
N LYS A 88 2.03 3.10 4.80
CA LYS A 88 3.17 4.01 4.68
C LYS A 88 3.18 4.73 3.32
N LEU A 89 3.09 3.98 2.22
CA LEU A 89 3.00 4.55 0.87
C LEU A 89 1.84 5.54 0.75
N ASN A 90 0.68 5.23 1.34
CA ASN A 90 -0.48 6.12 1.33
C ASN A 90 -0.30 7.39 2.16
N SER A 91 0.56 7.36 3.18
CA SER A 91 0.85 8.50 4.06
C SER A 91 1.95 9.43 3.53
N GLU A 92 2.63 9.04 2.45
CA GLU A 92 3.80 9.74 1.92
C GLU A 92 3.50 10.49 0.63
N LEU A 93 4.20 11.61 0.43
CA LEU A 93 4.28 12.30 -0.85
C LEU A 93 5.57 11.84 -1.54
N THR A 94 5.44 11.09 -2.63
CA THR A 94 6.58 10.45 -3.30
C THR A 94 6.79 11.02 -4.70
N VAL A 95 8.05 11.30 -5.06
CA VAL A 95 8.42 11.68 -6.44
C VAL A 95 9.22 10.56 -7.07
N VAL A 96 8.82 10.12 -8.25
CA VAL A 96 9.54 9.13 -9.04
C VAL A 96 9.73 9.61 -10.48
N SER A 97 10.82 9.19 -11.11
CA SER A 97 11.00 9.35 -12.55
C SER A 97 10.45 8.13 -13.26
N GLU A 98 9.58 8.35 -14.24
CA GLU A 98 8.93 7.28 -15.00
C GLU A 98 9.00 7.59 -16.51
N ILE A 99 8.94 6.55 -17.34
CA ILE A 99 8.74 6.73 -18.78
C ILE A 99 7.25 6.59 -19.07
N ARG A 100 6.68 7.58 -19.73
CA ARG A 100 5.26 7.62 -20.08
C ARG A 100 5.08 7.95 -21.55
N LEU A 101 4.11 7.30 -22.18
CA LEU A 101 3.64 7.68 -23.52
C LEU A 101 2.75 8.92 -23.37
N LEU A 102 3.19 10.05 -23.92
CA LEU A 102 2.41 11.30 -23.91
C LEU A 102 1.45 11.34 -25.12
N GLU A 103 0.59 12.36 -25.19
CA GLU A 103 -0.39 12.53 -26.28
C GLU A 103 0.25 12.58 -27.68
N ASP A 104 1.53 12.97 -27.77
CA ASP A 104 2.30 12.99 -29.02
C ASP A 104 2.78 11.58 -29.48
N GLY A 105 2.45 10.54 -28.70
CA GLY A 105 2.82 9.16 -28.95
C GLY A 105 4.30 8.87 -28.71
N LYS A 106 5.06 9.79 -28.08
CA LYS A 106 6.47 9.57 -27.78
C LYS A 106 6.67 9.13 -26.34
N PRO A 107 7.48 8.09 -26.09
CA PRO A 107 7.97 7.80 -24.75
C PRO A 107 8.78 9.00 -24.25
N SER A 108 8.33 9.58 -23.15
CA SER A 108 8.98 10.73 -22.53
C SER A 108 9.23 10.44 -21.06
N GLU A 109 10.40 10.87 -20.58
CA GLU A 109 10.70 10.86 -19.16
C GLU A 109 9.87 11.95 -18.45
N VAL A 110 9.13 11.55 -17.44
CA VAL A 110 8.29 12.41 -16.60
C VAL A 110 8.68 12.28 -15.14
N GLN A 111 8.52 13.35 -14.38
CA GLN A 111 8.50 13.29 -12.91
C GLN A 111 7.07 13.13 -12.44
N THR A 112 6.78 12.06 -11.71
CA THR A 112 5.46 11.79 -11.15
C THR A 112 5.47 12.04 -9.64
N ILE A 113 4.57 12.90 -9.17
CA ILE A 113 4.29 13.14 -7.76
C ILE A 113 3.08 12.30 -7.36
N TYR A 114 3.27 11.29 -6.52
CA TYR A 114 2.20 10.51 -5.89
C TYR A 114 1.84 11.13 -4.55
N LEU A 115 0.59 11.58 -4.41
CA LEU A 115 0.01 12.02 -3.14
C LEU A 115 -0.69 10.81 -2.51
N GLY A 116 0.07 10.04 -1.74
CA GLY A 116 -0.39 8.74 -1.25
C GLY A 116 -0.82 7.82 -2.39
N LEU A 117 -1.97 7.16 -2.20
CA LEU A 117 -2.59 6.28 -3.20
C LEU A 117 -3.87 6.86 -3.81
N GLY A 118 -4.20 8.13 -3.49
CA GLY A 118 -5.46 8.75 -3.93
C GLY A 118 -5.35 9.46 -5.27
N THR A 119 -4.23 10.14 -5.52
CA THR A 119 -4.01 10.87 -6.78
C THR A 119 -2.52 11.04 -7.05
N ALA A 120 -2.18 11.27 -8.31
CA ALA A 120 -0.83 11.56 -8.74
C ALA A 120 -0.82 12.64 -9.83
N TYR A 121 0.34 13.23 -10.07
CA TYR A 121 0.54 14.21 -11.13
C TYR A 121 1.84 13.91 -11.85
N TYR A 122 1.85 13.94 -13.17
CA TYR A 122 3.10 13.88 -13.93
C TYR A 122 3.44 15.25 -14.52
N LEU A 123 4.74 15.50 -14.69
CA LEU A 123 5.29 16.63 -15.43
C LEU A 123 6.41 16.13 -16.35
N SER A 124 6.36 16.50 -17.64
CA SER A 124 7.45 16.22 -18.58
C SER A 124 8.70 16.99 -18.22
N ARG A 125 9.87 16.47 -18.59
CA ARG A 125 11.15 17.15 -18.40
C ARG A 125 11.21 18.55 -19.03
N ASN A 126 10.47 18.77 -20.13
CA ASN A 126 10.41 20.05 -20.83
C ASN A 126 9.37 21.01 -20.22
N GLU A 127 8.63 20.58 -19.19
CA GLU A 127 7.57 21.34 -18.53
C GLU A 127 6.45 21.82 -19.48
N ASP A 128 6.22 21.08 -20.56
CA ASP A 128 5.22 21.36 -21.60
C ASP A 128 4.02 20.40 -21.56
N ALA A 129 4.16 19.26 -20.89
CA ALA A 129 3.11 18.26 -20.73
C ALA A 129 2.94 17.89 -19.27
N ALA A 130 1.69 17.87 -18.82
CA ALA A 130 1.32 17.49 -17.47
C ALA A 130 0.00 16.72 -17.47
N GLY A 131 -0.28 16.01 -16.38
CA GLY A 131 -1.54 15.28 -16.25
C GLY A 131 -1.77 14.78 -14.83
N VAL A 132 -3.00 14.33 -14.61
CA VAL A 132 -3.48 13.82 -13.32
C VAL A 132 -3.73 12.33 -13.45
N GLY A 133 -3.23 11.57 -12.47
CA GLY A 133 -3.42 10.13 -12.34
C GLY A 133 -4.31 9.80 -11.15
N ARG A 134 -5.19 8.82 -11.30
CA ARG A 134 -6.05 8.33 -10.22
C ARG A 134 -6.19 6.80 -10.27
N PRO A 135 -6.43 6.13 -9.13
CA PRO A 135 -6.79 4.72 -9.15
C PRO A 135 -8.14 4.52 -9.86
N GLY A 136 -8.17 3.61 -10.83
CA GLY A 136 -9.35 3.11 -11.53
C GLY A 136 -9.56 1.61 -11.26
N ALA A 137 -10.58 1.02 -11.89
CA ALA A 137 -10.95 -0.38 -11.64
C ALA A 137 -9.87 -1.38 -12.07
N ASP A 138 -9.18 -1.08 -13.17
CA ASP A 138 -8.15 -1.95 -13.79
C ASP A 138 -6.72 -1.39 -13.63
N GLY A 139 -6.54 -0.42 -12.73
CA GLY A 139 -5.26 0.24 -12.50
C GLY A 139 -5.35 1.75 -12.60
N TRP A 140 -4.20 2.42 -12.69
CA TRP A 140 -4.15 3.89 -12.66
C TRP A 140 -4.53 4.51 -14.02
N GLU A 141 -5.56 5.35 -14.00
CA GLU A 141 -6.04 6.10 -15.14
C GLU A 141 -5.42 7.49 -15.15
N TRP A 142 -5.13 8.00 -16.34
CA TRP A 142 -4.39 9.24 -16.50
C TRP A 142 -5.06 10.16 -17.51
N VAL A 143 -5.22 11.42 -17.11
CA VAL A 143 -5.88 12.45 -17.90
C VAL A 143 -4.90 13.61 -18.12
N PRO A 144 -4.58 13.95 -19.39
CA PRO A 144 -3.77 15.11 -19.72
C PRO A 144 -4.36 16.42 -19.18
N ARG A 145 -3.52 17.22 -18.54
CA ARG A 145 -3.84 18.51 -17.89
C ARG A 145 -2.61 19.43 -17.95
N ASN A 146 -2.24 19.84 -19.17
CA ASN A 146 -1.06 20.66 -19.42
C ASN A 146 -1.13 22.04 -18.73
N ASP A 147 -2.34 22.50 -18.37
CA ASP A 147 -2.56 23.69 -17.54
C ASP A 147 -1.89 23.59 -16.15
N LEU A 148 -1.60 22.38 -15.68
CA LEU A 148 -0.92 22.12 -14.42
C LEU A 148 0.61 22.17 -14.51
N ALA A 149 1.20 22.35 -15.70
CA ALA A 149 2.65 22.25 -15.86
C ALA A 149 3.41 23.25 -14.96
N LYS A 150 2.99 24.52 -14.96
CA LYS A 150 3.60 25.57 -14.13
C LYS A 150 3.46 25.30 -12.61
N PRO A 151 2.26 25.07 -12.04
CA PRO A 151 2.17 24.77 -10.62
C PRO A 151 2.91 23.49 -10.22
N LEU A 152 2.96 22.45 -11.08
CA LEU A 152 3.72 21.24 -10.78
C LEU A 152 5.23 21.46 -10.79
N SER A 153 5.73 22.28 -11.72
CA SER A 153 7.13 22.72 -11.73
C SER A 153 7.50 23.43 -10.43
N GLU A 154 6.64 24.34 -9.97
CA GLU A 154 6.82 25.03 -8.68
C GLU A 154 6.78 24.06 -7.49
N ALA A 155 5.85 23.10 -7.48
CA ALA A 155 5.75 22.08 -6.44
C ALA A 155 7.01 21.22 -6.37
N LEU A 156 7.50 20.72 -7.52
CA LEU A 156 8.74 19.95 -7.61
C LEU A 156 9.95 20.76 -7.13
N ALA A 157 10.03 22.04 -7.49
CA ALA A 157 11.10 22.92 -7.04
C ALA A 157 11.08 23.14 -5.51
N VAL A 158 9.90 23.21 -4.89
CA VAL A 158 9.76 23.27 -3.42
C VAL A 158 10.16 21.93 -2.79
N MET A 159 9.65 20.81 -3.31
CA MET A 159 9.94 19.46 -2.78
C MET A 159 11.42 19.08 -2.88
N GLN A 160 12.10 19.55 -3.93
CA GLN A 160 13.54 19.34 -4.14
C GLN A 160 14.41 20.38 -3.41
N ASN A 161 13.84 21.21 -2.53
CA ASN A 161 14.53 22.28 -1.80
C ASN A 161 15.27 23.30 -2.70
N LYS A 162 14.84 23.45 -3.96
CA LYS A 162 15.42 24.42 -4.91
C LYS A 162 14.88 25.83 -4.71
N THR A 163 13.76 25.96 -4.00
CA THR A 163 13.11 27.24 -3.69
C THR A 163 12.67 27.28 -2.22
N LYS A 164 12.27 28.47 -1.73
CA LYS A 164 11.76 28.63 -0.37
C LYS A 164 10.43 27.86 -0.21
N PRO A 165 10.16 27.29 0.98
CA PRO A 165 8.88 26.66 1.28
C PRO A 165 7.71 27.61 1.01
N LYS A 166 6.74 27.14 0.23
CA LYS A 166 5.49 27.86 -0.08
C LYS A 166 4.36 26.87 -0.32
N PHE A 167 3.13 27.33 -0.18
CA PHE A 167 1.96 26.58 -0.61
C PHE A 167 1.81 26.67 -2.13
N VAL A 168 1.56 25.53 -2.77
CA VAL A 168 1.27 25.42 -4.20
C VAL A 168 -0.10 24.75 -4.34
N ALA A 169 -1.02 25.41 -5.04
CA ALA A 169 -2.35 24.88 -5.27
C ALA A 169 -2.33 23.89 -6.44
N VAL A 170 -2.76 22.66 -6.18
CA VAL A 170 -2.96 21.60 -7.17
C VAL A 170 -4.36 21.01 -7.01
N PRO A 171 -5.05 20.61 -8.09
CA PRO A 171 -6.42 20.13 -8.02
C PRO A 171 -6.48 18.74 -7.40
N ALA A 172 -7.13 18.61 -6.25
CA ALA A 172 -7.44 17.32 -5.63
C ALA A 172 -8.95 17.07 -5.67
N GLU A 173 -9.35 15.86 -6.04
CA GLU A 173 -10.72 15.37 -5.95
C GLU A 173 -10.78 14.24 -4.92
N VAL A 174 -11.82 14.24 -4.09
CA VAL A 174 -12.11 13.15 -3.17
C VAL A 174 -13.25 12.35 -3.78
N ASN A 175 -12.96 11.08 -4.10
CA ASN A 175 -13.94 10.12 -4.61
C ASN A 175 -14.62 9.37 -3.46
#